data_AF-A0A6P1IT33-F1
#
_entry.id   AF-A0A6P1IT33-F1
#
_cell.length_a   1.000
_cell.length_b   1.000
_cell.length_c   1.000
_cell.angle_alpha   90.00
_cell.angle_beta   90.00
_cell.angle_gamma   90.00
#
_symmetry.space_group_name_H-M   'P 1'
#
loop_
_entity.id
_entity.type
_entity.pdbx_description
1 polymer ?
#
loop_
_entity_poly.entity_id
_entity_poly.type
_entity_poly.pdbx_seq_one_letter_code
_entity_poly.pdbx_strand_id
1 'polypeptide(L)'
;MAKSKTRKTTKKPRERRIALDTLGIAANGAAKLSPAIIEELQRQLLVSVSQLGVMGDSARAWNDIRLACILARRLERKGVVRGLSIAISDATDALDDIYKRNMASGVWRTNQISGADRERLTELARVHIFQLSQLGKSEFEGAFLQSNAEAMAMPRAVESETAKHRPDLPEFHEPVRLAA
;
A
#
# COMPACT_ATOMS: atom_id res chain seq x y z
N MET A 1 -74.44 26.45 -24.71
CA MET A 1 -73.72 25.20 -24.40
C MET A 1 -72.24 25.37 -24.70
N ALA A 2 -71.35 25.27 -23.71
CA ALA A 2 -69.94 24.93 -23.91
C ALA A 2 -69.34 24.47 -22.57
N LYS A 3 -69.06 23.17 -22.43
CA LYS A 3 -68.43 22.60 -21.23
C LYS A 3 -66.91 22.65 -21.42
N SER A 4 -66.22 23.48 -20.63
CA SER A 4 -64.75 23.50 -20.57
C SER A 4 -64.26 22.25 -19.85
N LYS A 5 -63.42 21.44 -20.52
CA LYS A 5 -62.82 20.22 -19.96
C LYS A 5 -61.55 20.58 -19.20
N THR A 6 -61.58 20.50 -17.88
CA THR A 6 -60.41 20.70 -17.00
C THR A 6 -59.44 19.52 -17.17
N ARG A 7 -58.24 19.80 -17.70
CA ARG A 7 -57.18 18.81 -17.93
C ARG A 7 -56.49 18.48 -16.59
N LYS A 8 -56.70 17.28 -16.05
CA LYS A 8 -56.00 16.81 -14.84
C LYS A 8 -54.50 16.66 -15.14
N THR A 9 -53.66 17.48 -14.51
CA THR A 9 -52.21 17.31 -14.54
C THR A 9 -51.83 16.17 -13.59
N THR A 10 -51.40 15.03 -14.13
CA THR A 10 -50.80 13.94 -13.36
C THR A 10 -49.44 14.41 -12.82
N LYS A 11 -49.36 14.66 -11.51
CA LYS A 11 -48.09 14.92 -10.83
C LYS A 11 -47.20 13.67 -11.01
N LYS A 12 -46.00 13.84 -11.60
CA LYS A 12 -45.03 12.75 -11.74
C LYS A 12 -44.70 12.17 -10.36
N PRO A 13 -44.56 10.84 -10.21
CA PRO A 13 -44.17 10.23 -8.94
C PRO A 13 -42.82 10.81 -8.51
N ARG A 14 -42.72 11.30 -7.26
CA ARG A 14 -41.42 11.61 -6.65
C ARG A 14 -40.67 10.28 -6.54
N GLU A 15 -39.53 10.17 -7.22
CA GLU A 15 -38.60 9.06 -7.01
C GLU A 15 -38.32 8.93 -5.51
N ARG A 16 -38.65 7.76 -4.95
CA ARG A 16 -38.38 7.45 -3.55
C ARG A 16 -36.87 7.45 -3.39
N ARG A 17 -36.32 8.47 -2.71
CA ARG A 17 -34.96 8.42 -2.19
C ARG A 17 -34.86 7.15 -1.35
N ILE A 18 -34.03 6.19 -1.78
CA ILE A 18 -33.73 5.00 -0.99
C ILE A 18 -33.20 5.51 0.35
N ALA A 19 -33.91 5.21 1.43
CA ALA A 19 -33.46 5.54 2.77
C ALA A 19 -32.26 4.64 3.06
N LEU A 20 -31.06 5.17 2.82
CA LEU A 20 -29.82 4.52 3.24
C LEU A 20 -29.78 4.55 4.77
N ASP A 21 -29.47 3.41 5.37
CA ASP A 21 -29.17 3.34 6.80
C ASP A 21 -27.81 4.01 7.05
N THR A 22 -27.86 5.34 7.17
CA THR A 22 -26.68 6.19 7.37
C THR A 22 -25.95 5.87 8.65
N LEU A 23 -26.67 5.46 9.70
CA LEU A 23 -26.11 5.07 10.99
C LEU A 23 -25.37 3.74 10.90
N GLY A 24 -25.95 2.74 10.24
CA GLY A 24 -25.29 1.45 9.98
C GLY A 24 -24.02 1.61 9.13
N ILE A 25 -24.05 2.46 8.11
CA ILE A 25 -22.87 2.76 7.28
C ILE A 25 -21.77 3.45 8.12
N ALA A 26 -22.14 4.44 8.93
CA ALA A 26 -21.20 5.14 9.80
C ALA A 26 -20.57 4.19 10.84
N ALA A 27 -21.38 3.34 11.48
CA ALA A 27 -20.91 2.37 12.46
C ALA A 27 -19.93 1.36 11.84
N ASN A 28 -20.24 0.84 10.64
CA ASN A 28 -19.34 -0.06 9.92
C ASN A 28 -18.04 0.63 9.49
N GLY A 29 -18.11 1.89 9.08
CA GLY A 29 -16.92 2.68 8.73
C GLY A 29 -16.04 2.99 9.94
N ALA A 30 -16.64 3.26 11.10
CA ALA A 30 -15.94 3.52 12.35
C ALA A 30 -15.34 2.26 13.00
N ALA A 31 -15.83 1.07 12.64
CA ALA A 31 -15.27 -0.18 13.09
C ALA A 31 -13.79 -0.28 12.73
N LYS A 32 -12.98 -0.81 13.65
CA LYS A 32 -11.54 -1.00 13.43
C LYS A 32 -11.28 -2.08 12.38
N LEU A 33 -10.08 -2.03 11.79
CA LEU A 33 -9.52 -3.17 11.08
C LEU A 33 -9.34 -4.34 12.06
N SER A 34 -9.50 -5.58 11.58
CA SER A 34 -9.27 -6.73 12.44
C SER A 34 -7.78 -6.84 12.80
N PRO A 35 -7.43 -7.33 14.01
CA PRO A 35 -6.04 -7.54 14.40
C PRO A 35 -5.28 -8.45 13.42
N ALA A 36 -5.92 -9.50 12.90
CA ALA A 36 -5.32 -10.39 11.92
C ALA A 36 -4.94 -9.70 10.59
N ILE A 37 -5.75 -8.74 10.12
CA ILE A 37 -5.41 -7.94 8.93
C ILE A 37 -4.21 -7.04 9.21
N ILE A 38 -4.20 -6.42 10.39
CA ILE A 38 -3.09 -5.57 10.85
C ILE A 38 -1.79 -6.41 10.87
N GLU A 39 -1.78 -7.54 11.56
CA GLU A 39 -0.62 -8.44 11.63
C GLU A 39 -0.12 -8.87 10.24
N GLU A 40 -1.04 -9.20 9.33
CA GLU A 40 -0.69 -9.58 7.96
C GLU A 40 -0.06 -8.42 7.18
N LEU A 41 -0.60 -7.20 7.29
CA LEU A 41 -0.01 -6.01 6.66
C LEU A 41 1.40 -5.72 7.20
N GLN A 42 1.61 -5.88 8.51
CA GLN A 42 2.93 -5.72 9.11
C GLN A 42 3.91 -6.77 8.57
N ARG A 43 3.49 -8.04 8.53
CA ARG A 43 4.29 -9.14 8.02
C ARG A 43 4.70 -8.90 6.57
N GLN A 44 3.76 -8.49 5.72
CA GLN A 44 4.03 -8.18 4.32
C GLN A 44 5.04 -7.05 4.17
N LEU A 45 4.90 -5.97 4.94
CA LEU A 45 5.84 -4.85 4.88
C LEU A 45 7.25 -5.27 5.32
N LEU A 46 7.38 -6.07 6.38
CA LEU A 46 8.68 -6.61 6.81
C LEU A 46 9.29 -7.56 5.78
N VAL A 47 8.48 -8.34 5.06
CA VAL A 47 8.94 -9.14 3.91
C VAL A 47 9.46 -8.24 2.79
N SER A 48 8.78 -7.15 2.45
CA SER A 48 9.30 -6.19 1.46
C SER A 48 10.65 -5.62 1.92
N VAL A 49 10.82 -5.29 3.20
CA VAL A 49 12.11 -4.81 3.74
C VAL A 49 13.22 -5.87 3.60
N SER A 50 12.91 -7.17 3.77
CA SER A 50 13.89 -8.24 3.55
C SER A 50 14.27 -8.40 2.08
N GLN A 51 13.29 -8.28 1.17
CA GLN A 51 13.42 -8.45 -0.28
C GLN A 51 14.07 -7.29 -1.02
N LEU A 52 14.19 -6.11 -0.41
CA LEU A 52 14.68 -4.92 -1.09
C LEU A 52 16.13 -5.07 -1.63
N GLY A 53 16.92 -6.02 -1.10
CA GLY A 53 18.28 -6.34 -1.56
C GLY A 53 18.38 -7.64 -2.38
N VAL A 54 17.25 -8.24 -2.75
CA VAL A 54 17.17 -9.52 -3.48
C VAL A 54 16.90 -9.25 -4.95
N MET A 55 17.73 -9.79 -5.85
CA MET A 55 17.48 -9.71 -7.30
C MET A 55 16.17 -10.41 -7.66
N GLY A 56 15.33 -9.81 -8.49
CA GLY A 56 14.00 -10.35 -8.85
C GLY A 56 12.87 -9.69 -8.05
N ASP A 57 13.12 -9.40 -6.77
CA ASP A 57 12.10 -8.90 -5.83
C ASP A 57 12.31 -7.42 -5.45
N SER A 58 13.52 -6.89 -5.61
CA SER A 58 13.95 -5.60 -5.08
C SER A 58 13.09 -4.43 -5.56
N ALA A 59 12.78 -4.37 -6.86
CA ALA A 59 11.96 -3.26 -7.38
C ALA A 59 10.53 -3.30 -6.85
N ARG A 60 9.95 -4.50 -6.72
CA ARG A 60 8.61 -4.67 -6.17
C ARG A 60 8.59 -4.27 -4.70
N ALA A 61 9.54 -4.79 -3.92
CA ALA A 61 9.74 -4.42 -2.52
C ALA A 61 9.87 -2.90 -2.34
N TRP A 62 10.61 -2.22 -3.22
CA TRP A 62 10.73 -0.77 -3.16
C TRP A 62 9.39 -0.06 -3.35
N ASN A 63 8.60 -0.48 -4.35
CA ASN A 63 7.28 0.11 -4.60
C ASN A 63 6.32 -0.10 -3.41
N ASP A 64 6.34 -1.28 -2.79
CA ASP A 64 5.48 -1.62 -1.66
C ASP A 64 5.83 -0.75 -0.43
N ILE A 65 7.13 -0.63 -0.11
CA ILE A 65 7.59 0.23 0.99
C ILE A 65 7.31 1.71 0.69
N ARG A 66 7.47 2.13 -0.57
CA ARG A 66 7.17 3.51 -0.99
C ARG A 66 5.71 3.86 -0.75
N LEU A 67 4.79 2.96 -1.09
CA LEU A 67 3.36 3.13 -0.81
C LEU A 67 3.11 3.23 0.70
N ALA A 68 3.77 2.41 1.51
CA ALA A 68 3.68 2.48 2.96
C ALA A 68 4.16 3.84 3.51
N CYS A 69 5.27 4.39 3.02
CA CYS A 69 5.74 5.74 3.39
C CYS A 69 4.71 6.82 3.05
N ILE A 70 4.13 6.78 1.83
CA ILE A 70 3.13 7.75 1.38
C ILE A 70 1.88 7.67 2.28
N LEU A 71 1.41 6.45 2.56
CA LEU A 71 0.26 6.22 3.41
C LEU A 71 0.53 6.71 4.84
N ALA A 72 1.64 6.31 5.45
CA ALA A 72 2.03 6.72 6.79
C ALA A 72 2.08 8.25 6.95
N ARG A 73 2.70 8.95 5.97
CA ARG A 73 2.75 10.42 5.93
C ARG A 73 1.37 11.05 5.77
N ARG A 74 0.47 10.43 5.00
CA ARG A 74 -0.90 10.91 4.84
C ARG A 74 -1.70 10.78 6.14
N LEU A 75 -1.55 9.66 6.84
CA LEU A 75 -2.21 9.43 8.13
C LEU A 75 -1.72 10.41 9.20
N GLU A 76 -0.41 10.69 9.24
CA GLU A 76 0.17 11.72 10.10
C GLU A 76 -0.43 13.11 9.81
N ARG A 77 -0.51 13.50 8.53
CA ARG A 77 -1.08 14.81 8.12
C ARG A 77 -2.57 14.94 8.40
N LYS A 78 -3.34 13.85 8.32
CA LYS A 78 -4.75 13.84 8.72
C LYS A 78 -4.92 14.03 10.24
N GLY A 79 -3.85 13.84 11.02
CA GLY A 79 -3.82 14.06 12.46
C GLY A 79 -4.45 12.93 13.27
N VAL A 80 -4.68 11.75 12.67
CA VAL A 80 -5.22 10.57 13.38
C VAL A 80 -4.20 10.03 14.38
N VAL A 81 -2.92 10.05 14.00
CA VAL A 81 -1.77 9.75 14.85
C VAL A 81 -0.74 10.83 14.60
N ARG A 82 -0.04 11.28 15.66
CA ARG A 82 0.96 12.34 15.59
C ARG A 82 2.25 11.94 16.29
N GLY A 83 3.35 12.56 15.88
CA GLY A 83 4.68 12.38 16.49
C GLY A 83 5.53 11.29 15.82
N LEU A 84 5.09 10.78 14.67
CA LEU A 84 5.81 9.74 13.92
C LEU A 84 6.58 10.30 12.71
N SER A 85 6.53 11.61 12.52
CA SER A 85 7.10 12.31 11.37
C SER A 85 8.59 12.04 11.17
N ILE A 86 9.37 11.95 12.25
CA ILE A 86 10.81 11.67 12.18
C ILE A 86 11.07 10.28 11.59
N ALA A 87 10.48 9.23 12.17
CA ALA A 87 10.64 7.87 11.69
C ALA A 87 10.17 7.71 10.23
N ILE A 88 9.06 8.36 9.86
CA ILE A 88 8.54 8.36 8.49
C ILE A 88 9.50 9.09 7.53
N SER A 89 10.07 10.23 7.94
CA SER A 89 11.02 10.99 7.15
C SER A 89 12.31 10.20 6.95
N ASP A 90 12.90 9.68 8.02
CA ASP A 90 14.15 8.92 7.98
C ASP A 90 14.04 7.69 7.05
N ALA A 91 12.90 6.98 7.12
CA ALA A 91 12.63 5.86 6.24
C ALA A 91 12.40 6.29 4.77
N THR A 92 11.75 7.45 4.56
CA THR A 92 11.55 8.00 3.21
C THR A 92 12.88 8.41 2.58
N ASP A 93 13.74 9.08 3.34
CA ASP A 93 15.06 9.52 2.87
C ASP A 93 15.95 8.32 2.54
N ALA A 94 15.96 7.30 3.41
CA ALA A 94 16.65 6.03 3.13
C ALA A 94 16.13 5.37 1.85
N LEU A 95 14.81 5.34 1.65
CA LEU A 95 14.20 4.73 0.47
C LEU A 95 14.50 5.49 -0.82
N ASP A 96 14.54 6.82 -0.76
CA ASP A 96 14.89 7.69 -1.89
C ASP A 96 16.38 7.54 -2.24
N ASP A 97 17.26 7.36 -1.26
CA ASP A 97 18.68 7.08 -1.51
C ASP A 97 18.91 5.68 -2.09
N ILE A 98 18.16 4.68 -1.62
CA ILE A 98 18.15 3.34 -2.24
C ILE A 98 17.70 3.44 -3.71
N TYR A 99 16.64 4.21 -3.98
CA TYR A 99 16.17 4.44 -5.35
C TYR A 99 17.26 5.03 -6.22
N LYS A 100 17.92 6.12 -5.77
CA LYS A 100 19.01 6.78 -6.52
C LYS A 100 20.14 5.81 -6.85
N ARG A 101 20.58 5.00 -5.89
CA ARG A 101 21.64 3.99 -6.10
C ARG A 101 21.22 2.93 -7.10
N ASN A 102 20.00 2.40 -6.97
CA ASN A 102 19.49 1.36 -7.84
C ASN A 102 19.16 1.87 -9.26
N MET A 103 18.87 3.16 -9.42
CA MET A 103 18.54 3.78 -10.70
C MET A 103 19.71 4.55 -11.35
N ALA A 104 20.93 4.48 -10.80
CA ALA A 104 22.08 5.24 -11.30
C ALA A 104 22.39 4.98 -12.78
N SER A 105 22.07 3.80 -13.30
CA SER A 105 22.24 3.43 -14.71
C SER A 105 21.00 3.69 -15.60
N GLY A 106 19.96 4.34 -15.09
CA GLY A 106 18.68 4.56 -15.79
C GLY A 106 17.74 3.34 -15.81
N VAL A 107 18.22 2.18 -15.34
CA VAL A 107 17.44 0.96 -15.10
C VAL A 107 17.67 0.48 -13.68
N TRP A 108 16.68 -0.18 -13.09
CA TRP A 108 16.78 -0.70 -11.73
C TRP A 108 17.81 -1.83 -11.65
N ARG A 109 18.85 -1.62 -10.85
CA ARG A 109 19.86 -2.61 -10.49
C ARG A 109 19.88 -2.77 -8.99
N THR A 110 19.60 -3.99 -8.52
CA THR A 110 19.58 -4.30 -7.09
C THR A 110 20.96 -4.11 -6.49
N ASN A 111 21.07 -3.19 -5.54
CA ASN A 111 22.26 -3.03 -4.71
C ASN A 111 22.04 -3.61 -3.31
N GLN A 112 23.14 -3.86 -2.61
CA GLN A 112 23.09 -4.20 -1.19
C GLN A 112 22.52 -3.04 -0.36
N ILE A 113 21.78 -3.40 0.69
CA ILE A 113 21.18 -2.45 1.62
C ILE A 113 21.99 -2.45 2.91
N SER A 114 22.30 -1.26 3.41
CA SER A 114 23.02 -1.10 4.66
C SER A 114 22.17 -1.55 5.86
N GLY A 115 22.82 -1.97 6.95
CA GLY A 115 22.12 -2.28 8.21
C GLY A 115 21.29 -1.09 8.72
N ALA A 116 21.83 0.12 8.64
CA ALA A 116 21.14 1.34 9.05
C ALA A 116 19.88 1.64 8.21
N ASP A 117 19.94 1.47 6.89
CA ASP A 117 18.75 1.63 6.05
C ASP A 117 17.69 0.57 6.39
N ARG A 118 18.10 -0.68 6.62
CA ARG A 118 17.20 -1.76 7.04
C ARG A 118 16.53 -1.45 8.38
N GLU A 119 17.26 -0.91 9.34
CA GLU A 119 16.74 -0.50 10.64
C GLU A 119 15.69 0.60 10.51
N ARG A 120 15.97 1.66 9.74
CA ARG A 120 15.01 2.75 9.47
C ARG A 120 13.72 2.24 8.84
N LEU A 121 13.81 1.36 7.85
CA LEU A 121 12.64 0.77 7.19
C LEU A 121 11.87 -0.22 8.07
N THR A 122 12.58 -0.92 8.96
CA THR A 122 11.94 -1.79 9.97
C THR A 122 11.20 -0.96 11.01
N GLU A 123 11.77 0.17 11.42
CA GLU A 123 11.11 1.10 12.33
C GLU A 123 9.87 1.73 11.67
N LEU A 124 9.94 2.10 10.39
CA LEU A 124 8.75 2.48 9.61
C LEU A 124 7.64 1.44 9.73
N ALA A 125 7.96 0.15 9.57
CA ALA A 125 6.95 -0.91 9.65
C ALA A 125 6.28 -0.98 11.04
N ARG A 126 7.03 -0.73 12.11
CA ARG A 126 6.52 -0.68 13.49
C ARG A 126 5.64 0.53 13.75
N VAL A 127 6.09 1.72 13.36
CA VAL A 127 5.29 2.94 13.57
C VAL A 127 4.05 2.95 12.69
N HIS A 128 4.16 2.43 11.46
CA HIS A 128 3.04 2.37 10.53
C HIS A 128 1.97 1.39 11.03
N ILE A 129 2.36 0.25 11.60
CA ILE A 129 1.36 -0.68 12.14
C ILE A 129 0.60 -0.09 13.33
N PHE A 130 1.31 0.66 14.18
CA PHE A 130 0.66 1.42 15.25
C PHE A 130 -0.36 2.40 14.65
N GLN A 131 -0.02 3.15 13.60
CA GLN A 131 -0.98 4.03 12.92
C GLN A 131 -2.23 3.28 12.43
N LEU A 132 -2.04 2.14 11.76
CA LEU A 132 -3.15 1.36 11.20
C LEU A 132 -4.11 0.85 12.27
N SER A 133 -3.60 0.47 13.45
CA SER A 133 -4.43 0.07 14.59
C SER A 133 -5.34 1.19 15.13
N GLN A 134 -5.00 2.45 14.86
CA GLN A 134 -5.76 3.60 15.31
C GLN A 134 -6.89 4.01 14.35
N LEU A 135 -7.00 3.40 13.17
CA LEU A 135 -7.98 3.80 12.15
C LEU A 135 -9.27 2.97 12.19
N GLY A 136 -10.39 3.63 11.87
CA GLY A 136 -11.58 2.97 11.36
C GLY A 136 -11.40 2.51 9.91
N LYS A 137 -12.22 1.55 9.46
CA LYS A 137 -12.20 1.00 8.09
C LYS A 137 -12.32 2.08 7.02
N SER A 138 -13.27 3.00 7.15
CA SER A 138 -13.49 4.05 6.14
C SER A 138 -12.33 5.05 6.06
N GLU A 139 -11.68 5.32 7.19
CA GLU A 139 -10.50 6.19 7.26
C GLU A 139 -9.31 5.55 6.55
N PHE A 140 -9.10 4.25 6.80
CA PHE A 140 -8.09 3.45 6.11
C PHE A 140 -8.34 3.41 4.60
N GLU A 141 -9.53 3.00 4.15
CA GLU A 141 -9.87 2.90 2.72
C GLU A 141 -9.69 4.24 2.00
N GLY A 142 -10.18 5.33 2.60
CA GLY A 142 -10.04 6.67 2.04
C GLY A 142 -8.58 7.14 2.01
N ALA A 143 -7.77 6.83 3.03
CA ALA A 143 -6.35 7.15 3.02
C ALA A 143 -5.57 6.29 2.00
N PHE A 144 -5.90 5.01 1.89
CA PHE A 144 -5.27 4.07 0.97
C PHE A 144 -5.54 4.47 -0.48
N LEU A 145 -6.79 4.73 -0.86
CA LEU A 145 -7.15 5.10 -2.23
C LEU A 145 -6.39 6.35 -2.69
N GLN A 146 -6.31 7.37 -1.85
CA GLN A 146 -5.59 8.60 -2.16
C GLN A 146 -4.07 8.39 -2.23
N SER A 147 -3.52 7.54 -1.36
CA SER A 147 -2.09 7.23 -1.33
C SER A 147 -1.67 6.39 -2.54
N ASN A 148 -2.52 5.45 -2.95
CA ASN A 148 -2.31 4.65 -4.16
C ASN A 148 -2.34 5.53 -5.42
N ALA A 149 -3.29 6.48 -5.50
CA ALA A 149 -3.31 7.45 -6.59
C ALA A 149 -2.03 8.31 -6.64
N GLU A 150 -1.53 8.77 -5.48
CA GLU A 150 -0.25 9.49 -5.38
C GLU A 150 0.94 8.61 -5.82
N ALA A 151 0.99 7.35 -5.37
CA ALA A 151 2.05 6.41 -5.73
C ALA A 151 2.08 6.10 -7.23
N MET A 152 0.91 5.97 -7.87
CA MET A 152 0.81 5.72 -9.32
C MET A 152 1.23 6.92 -10.17
N ALA A 153 1.17 8.13 -9.63
CA ALA A 153 1.66 9.34 -10.28
C ALA A 153 3.17 9.55 -10.14
N MET A 154 3.85 8.77 -9.29
CA MET A 154 5.28 8.85 -9.03
C MET A 154 6.07 7.82 -9.86
N PRO A 155 7.39 8.01 -10.03
CA PRO A 155 8.25 7.01 -10.65
C PRO A 155 8.13 5.67 -9.94
N ARG A 156 8.00 4.60 -10.73
CA ARG A 156 7.97 3.23 -10.23
C ARG A 156 9.28 2.52 -10.54
N ALA A 157 9.73 1.72 -9.59
CA ALA A 157 10.82 0.80 -9.83
C ALA A 157 10.30 -0.38 -10.65
N VAL A 158 10.95 -0.66 -11.78
CA VAL A 158 10.68 -1.84 -12.62
C VAL A 158 12.02 -2.47 -12.92
N GLU A 159 12.16 -3.76 -12.61
CA GLU A 159 13.39 -4.48 -12.95
C GLU A 159 13.52 -4.63 -14.47
N SER A 160 14.74 -4.52 -14.99
CA SER A 160 15.01 -4.79 -16.39
C SER A 160 14.69 -6.25 -16.71
N GLU A 161 13.95 -6.48 -17.80
CA GLU A 161 13.55 -7.83 -18.24
C GLU A 161 14.76 -8.76 -18.50
N THR A 162 15.92 -8.18 -18.80
CA THR A 162 17.21 -8.87 -18.92
C THR A 162 17.73 -9.49 -17.62
N ALA A 163 17.22 -9.08 -16.45
CA ALA A 163 17.56 -9.70 -15.16
C ALA A 163 16.93 -11.10 -14.98
N LYS A 164 15.98 -11.48 -15.84
CA LYS A 164 15.44 -12.86 -15.90
C LYS A 164 16.38 -13.84 -16.61
N HIS A 165 17.44 -13.37 -17.28
CA HIS A 165 18.45 -14.28 -17.84
C HIS A 165 19.42 -14.68 -16.72
N ARG A 166 19.12 -15.80 -16.08
CA ARG A 166 20.03 -16.58 -15.24
C ARG A 166 20.95 -17.36 -16.19
N PRO A 167 22.23 -17.01 -16.40
CA PRO A 167 23.14 -17.92 -17.06
C PRO A 167 23.45 -19.02 -16.05
N ASP A 168 23.03 -20.23 -16.38
CA ASP A 168 23.67 -21.49 -16.01
C ASP A 168 23.98 -21.69 -14.52
N LEU A 169 22.95 -22.01 -13.74
CA LEU A 169 23.17 -22.91 -12.60
C LEU A 169 23.03 -24.33 -13.12
N PRO A 170 23.99 -25.23 -12.85
CA PRO A 170 23.88 -26.62 -13.26
C PRO A 170 22.61 -27.21 -12.64
N GLU A 171 21.75 -27.77 -13.49
CA GLU A 171 20.63 -28.58 -13.05
C GLU A 171 21.19 -29.73 -12.20
N PHE A 172 20.89 -29.74 -10.91
CA PHE A 172 21.16 -30.88 -10.04
C PHE A 172 20.25 -32.03 -10.49
N HIS A 173 20.69 -32.77 -11.49
CA HIS A 173 20.24 -34.13 -11.75
C HIS A 173 20.94 -35.06 -10.75
N GLU A 174 20.21 -35.52 -9.74
CA GLU A 174 19.99 -36.94 -9.44
C GLU A 174 19.20 -37.14 -8.13
N PRO A 175 18.22 -38.06 -8.08
CA PRO A 175 17.66 -38.51 -6.82
C PRO A 175 18.64 -39.50 -6.16
N VAL A 176 19.13 -39.14 -4.97
CA VAL A 176 19.89 -40.04 -4.10
C VAL A 176 19.00 -41.24 -3.76
N ARG A 177 19.27 -42.40 -4.38
CA ARG A 177 18.77 -43.69 -3.89
C ARG A 177 19.53 -44.01 -2.59
N LEU A 178 18.86 -43.86 -1.46
CA LEU A 178 19.31 -44.52 -0.23
C LEU A 178 18.85 -45.97 -0.29
N ALA A 179 19.81 -46.85 -0.61
CA ALA A 179 19.70 -48.27 -0.32
C ALA A 179 20.00 -48.50 1.17
N ALA A 180 19.09 -49.18 1.85
CA ALA A 180 19.34 -50.04 3.01
C ALA A 180 18.32 -51.18 2.96
#